data_AF-K9M2T4-F1
#
_entry.id   AF-K9M2T4-F1
#
_cell.length_a   1.000
_cell.length_b   1.000
_cell.length_c   1.000
_cell.angle_alpha   90.00
_cell.angle_beta   90.00
_cell.angle_gamma   90.00
#
_symmetry.space_group_name_H-M   'P 1'
#
loop_
_entity.id
_entity.type
_entity.pdbx_description
1 polymer ?
#
loop_
_entity_poly.entity_id
_entity_poly.type
_entity_poly.pdbx_seq_one_letter_code
_entity_poly.pdbx_strand_id
1 'polypeptide(L)'
;STRRMATAAPAVLLLLLLLVATEMGTLKTAEARTCLSQSHKFKGTCISDSNCAGVCRTENFPDGECNSHRLERKCHCKRTC
;
A
#
# COMPACT_ATOMS: atom_id res chain seq x y z
N SER A 1 31.59 49.35 21.23
CA SER A 1 30.29 48.76 21.56
C SER A 1 30.00 47.67 20.55
N THR A 2 30.36 46.42 20.85
CA THR A 2 30.20 45.30 19.91
C THR A 2 29.53 44.19 20.70
N ARG A 3 28.20 44.27 20.81
CA ARG A 3 27.41 43.16 21.33
C ARG A 3 27.73 41.97 20.45
N ARG A 4 28.45 40.99 21.02
CA ARG A 4 28.48 39.63 20.52
C ARG A 4 27.02 39.19 20.48
N MET A 5 26.36 39.34 19.32
CA MET A 5 25.12 38.65 19.01
C MET A 5 25.52 37.19 18.85
N ALA A 6 25.74 36.57 20.01
CA ALA A 6 26.10 35.19 20.21
C ALA A 6 25.14 34.35 19.39
N THR A 7 25.69 33.61 18.40
CA THR A 7 25.39 32.21 18.01
C THR A 7 23.93 31.72 17.91
N ALA A 8 22.94 32.53 18.20
CA ALA A 8 21.54 32.17 18.37
C ALA A 8 20.75 32.31 17.07
N ALA A 9 21.15 33.24 16.19
CA ALA A 9 20.50 33.43 14.89
C ALA A 9 20.43 32.14 14.04
N PRO A 10 21.54 31.37 13.85
CA PRO A 10 21.46 30.12 13.10
C PRO A 10 20.68 29.04 13.84
N ALA A 11 20.78 28.96 15.17
CA ALA A 11 20.05 27.97 15.96
C ALA A 11 18.53 28.21 15.95
N VAL A 12 18.10 29.47 16.04
CA VAL A 12 16.69 29.88 15.94
C VAL A 12 16.17 29.63 14.54
N LEU A 13 16.95 29.96 13.50
CA LEU A 13 16.57 29.66 12.11
C LEU A 13 16.42 28.16 11.88
N LEU A 14 17.34 27.34 12.39
CA LEU A 14 17.26 25.88 12.31
C LEU A 14 16.02 25.33 13.05
N LEU A 15 15.72 25.84 14.25
CA LEU A 15 14.51 25.46 15.00
C LEU A 15 13.22 25.82 14.24
N LEU A 16 13.16 27.01 13.64
CA LEU A 16 12.02 27.44 12.83
C LEU A 16 11.85 26.55 11.59
N LEU A 17 12.94 26.19 10.92
CA LEU A 17 12.91 25.27 9.77
C LEU A 17 12.41 23.87 10.16
N LEU A 18 12.81 23.36 11.33
CA LEU A 18 12.35 22.08 11.84
C LEU A 18 10.86 22.09 12.21
N LEU A 19 10.37 23.19 12.80
CA LEU A 19 8.95 23.38 13.12
C LEU A 19 8.06 23.39 11.86
N VAL A 20 8.51 24.01 10.77
CA VAL A 20 7.76 24.02 9.50
C VAL A 20 7.77 22.63 8.84
N ALA A 21 8.80 21.82 9.05
CA ALA A 21 8.89 20.47 8.50
C ALA A 21 7.91 19.46 9.14
N THR A 22 7.45 19.71 10.37
CA THR A 22 6.51 18.79 11.07
C THR A 22 5.06 18.93 10.63
N GLU A 23 4.71 20.01 9.95
CA GLU A 23 3.34 20.32 9.50
C GLU A 23 2.93 19.51 8.25
N MET A 24 3.87 18.82 7.58
CA MET A 24 3.54 17.87 6.51
C MET A 24 3.03 16.58 7.14
N GLY A 25 1.78 16.67 7.64
CA GLY A 25 0.98 15.54 8.04
C GLY A 25 1.03 14.51 6.92
N THR A 26 1.70 13.40 7.22
CA THR A 26 1.61 12.20 6.40
C THR A 26 0.12 11.90 6.24
N LEU A 27 -0.43 12.21 5.08
CA LEU A 27 -1.73 11.70 4.65
C LEU A 27 -1.53 10.19 4.65
N LYS A 28 -1.85 9.56 5.78
CA LYS A 28 -2.01 8.12 5.85
C LYS A 28 -3.26 7.84 5.06
N THR A 29 -3.09 7.72 3.75
CA THR A 29 -4.03 7.02 2.90
C THR A 29 -4.17 5.65 3.56
N ALA A 30 -5.29 5.42 4.24
CA ALA A 30 -5.63 4.09 4.68
C ALA A 30 -5.82 3.29 3.39
N GLU A 31 -4.77 2.63 2.91
CA GLU A 31 -4.93 1.60 1.90
C GLU A 31 -5.88 0.58 2.49
N ALA A 32 -7.03 0.42 1.85
CA ALA A 32 -7.93 -0.68 2.12
C ALA A 32 -7.10 -1.96 2.01
N ARG A 33 -7.10 -2.81 3.05
CA ARG A 33 -6.33 -4.04 3.01
C ARG A 33 -6.96 -4.94 1.96
N THR A 34 -6.13 -5.64 1.21
CA THR A 34 -6.62 -6.63 0.25
C THR A 34 -6.43 -8.01 0.85
N CYS A 35 -7.53 -8.73 1.03
CA CYS A 35 -7.52 -10.12 1.48
C CYS A 35 -7.56 -11.04 0.27
N LEU A 36 -6.69 -12.06 0.26
CA LEU A 36 -6.60 -13.08 -0.78
C LEU A 36 -7.15 -14.42 -0.27
N SER A 37 -7.88 -15.13 -1.11
CA SER A 37 -8.38 -16.49 -0.86
C SER A 37 -8.23 -17.34 -2.12
N GLN A 38 -7.69 -18.56 -2.01
CA GLN A 38 -7.56 -19.42 -3.18
C GLN A 38 -8.95 -19.83 -3.71
N SER A 39 -9.19 -19.69 -5.02
CA SER A 39 -10.45 -20.09 -5.64
C SER A 39 -10.71 -21.60 -5.50
N HIS A 40 -11.94 -21.97 -5.14
CA HIS A 40 -12.38 -23.37 -5.05
C HIS A 40 -12.87 -23.91 -6.39
N LYS A 41 -13.39 -23.03 -7.26
CA LYS A 41 -13.98 -23.42 -8.55
C LYS A 41 -12.97 -23.40 -9.70
N PHE A 42 -11.91 -22.59 -9.63
CA PHE A 42 -10.89 -22.52 -10.68
C PHE A 42 -10.12 -23.84 -10.78
N LYS A 43 -9.89 -24.32 -12.01
CA LYS A 43 -9.20 -25.59 -12.27
C LYS A 43 -7.99 -25.37 -13.17
N GLY A 44 -6.91 -26.10 -12.88
CA GLY A 44 -5.67 -26.04 -13.65
C GLY A 44 -4.81 -24.81 -13.35
N THR A 45 -3.79 -24.61 -14.20
CA THR A 45 -2.83 -23.50 -14.08
C THR A 45 -3.47 -22.17 -14.45
N CYS A 46 -3.32 -21.17 -13.60
CA CYS A 46 -3.86 -19.84 -13.82
C CYS A 46 -2.94 -19.02 -14.75
N ILE A 47 -3.42 -18.71 -15.95
CA ILE A 47 -2.69 -17.96 -16.99
C ILE A 47 -3.33 -16.60 -17.26
N SER A 48 -4.62 -16.43 -16.96
CA SER A 48 -5.40 -15.23 -17.27
C SER A 48 -6.12 -14.72 -16.02
N ASP A 49 -5.76 -13.50 -15.61
CA ASP A 49 -6.39 -12.82 -14.47
C ASP A 49 -7.87 -12.56 -14.73
N SER A 50 -8.26 -12.22 -15.97
CA SER A 50 -9.66 -12.01 -16.33
C SER A 50 -10.51 -13.28 -16.17
N ASN A 51 -9.96 -14.45 -16.53
CA ASN A 51 -10.64 -15.73 -16.30
C ASN A 51 -10.73 -16.05 -14.80
N CYS A 52 -9.66 -15.81 -14.04
CA CYS A 52 -9.66 -15.96 -12.58
C CYS A 52 -10.71 -15.06 -11.91
N ALA A 53 -10.73 -13.77 -12.24
CA ALA A 53 -11.71 -12.80 -11.77
C ALA A 53 -13.15 -13.22 -12.12
N GLY A 54 -13.37 -13.73 -13.33
CA GLY A 54 -14.66 -14.27 -13.75
C GLY A 54 -15.15 -15.40 -12.83
N VAL A 55 -14.28 -16.37 -12.51
CA VAL A 55 -14.60 -17.46 -11.58
C VAL A 55 -14.83 -16.93 -10.16
N CYS A 56 -13.97 -16.03 -9.68
CA CYS A 56 -14.07 -15.44 -8.35
C CYS A 56 -15.37 -14.67 -8.10
N ARG A 57 -15.94 -14.03 -9.12
CA ARG A 57 -17.28 -13.43 -9.04
C ARG A 57 -18.37 -14.46 -8.76
N THR A 58 -18.23 -15.69 -9.24
CA THR A 58 -19.14 -16.80 -8.91
C THR A 58 -18.92 -17.38 -7.51
N GLU A 59 -17.88 -16.93 -6.80
CA GLU A 59 -17.52 -17.29 -5.43
C GLU A 59 -17.78 -16.14 -4.44
N ASN A 60 -18.51 -15.10 -4.85
CA ASN A 60 -18.80 -13.88 -4.08
C ASN A 60 -17.58 -13.01 -3.76
N PHE A 61 -16.57 -13.03 -4.63
CA PHE A 61 -15.47 -12.07 -4.60
C PHE A 61 -15.62 -11.05 -5.72
N PRO A 62 -15.27 -9.76 -5.49
CA PRO A 62 -15.37 -8.74 -6.52
C PRO A 62 -14.36 -8.94 -7.65
N ASP A 63 -13.21 -9.55 -7.36
CA ASP A 63 -12.10 -9.69 -8.31
C ASP A 63 -11.21 -10.91 -7.99
N GLY A 64 -10.22 -11.19 -8.85
CA GLY A 64 -9.23 -12.25 -8.65
C GLY A 64 -8.01 -12.11 -9.56
N GLU A 65 -6.92 -12.76 -9.20
CA GLU A 65 -5.66 -12.73 -9.94
C GLU A 65 -4.90 -14.07 -9.90
N CYS A 66 -4.11 -14.33 -10.93
CA CYS A 66 -3.22 -15.47 -11.03
C CYS A 66 -1.94 -15.20 -10.25
N ASN A 67 -1.92 -15.63 -8.98
CA ASN A 67 -0.73 -15.52 -8.15
C ASN A 67 0.21 -16.73 -8.36
N SER A 68 1.51 -16.46 -8.39
CA SER A 68 2.57 -17.46 -8.52
C SER A 68 3.09 -17.81 -7.12
N HIS A 69 2.70 -18.96 -6.58
CA HIS A 69 3.33 -19.50 -5.38
C HIS A 69 4.31 -20.61 -5.79
N ARG A 70 5.61 -20.31 -5.70
CA ARG A 70 6.70 -21.19 -6.17
C ARG A 70 6.60 -21.51 -7.67
N LEU A 71 6.24 -22.74 -8.03
CA LEU A 71 6.13 -23.22 -9.42
C LEU A 71 4.69 -23.33 -9.92
N GLU A 72 3.68 -23.21 -9.05
CA GLU A 72 2.27 -23.31 -9.44
C GLU A 72 1.64 -21.92 -9.55
N ARG A 73 0.98 -21.64 -10.68
CA ARG A 73 0.11 -20.47 -10.80
C ARG A 73 -1.30 -20.84 -10.38
N LYS A 74 -1.79 -20.28 -9.28
CA LYS A 74 -3.11 -20.54 -8.70
C LYS A 74 -3.96 -19.26 -8.72
N CYS A 75 -5.23 -19.42 -9.05
CA CYS A 75 -6.19 -18.33 -8.98
C CYS A 75 -6.49 -17.98 -7.52
N HIS A 76 -6.28 -16.71 -7.14
CA HIS A 76 -6.63 -16.17 -5.84
C HIS A 76 -7.67 -15.08 -6.00
N CYS A 77 -8.81 -15.26 -5.36
CA CYS A 77 -9.86 -14.27 -5.29
C CYS A 77 -9.51 -13.19 -4.26
N LYS A 78 -9.81 -11.94 -4.60
CA LYS A 78 -9.44 -10.78 -3.79
C LYS A 78 -10.63 -9.92 -3.46
N ARG A 79 -10.63 -9.37 -2.24
CA ARG A 79 -11.64 -8.42 -1.76
C ARG A 79 -11.02 -7.44 -0.79
N THR A 80 -11.64 -6.28 -0.66
CA THR A 80 -11.33 -5.34 0.41
C THR A 80 -11.66 -5.93 1.78
N CYS A 81 -10.74 -5.73 2.70
CA CYS A 81 -10.80 -5.95 4.13
C CYS A 81 -9.91 -4.86 4.79
#